data_AF-A0A183PBK4-F1
#
_entry.id   AF-A0A183PBK4-F1
#
_cell.length_a   1.000
_cell.length_b   1.000
_cell.length_c   1.000
_cell.angle_alpha   90.00
_cell.angle_beta   90.00
_cell.angle_gamma   90.00
#
_symmetry.space_group_name_H-M   'P 1'
#
loop_
_entity.id
_entity.type
_entity.pdbx_description
1 polymer ?
#
loop_
_entity_poly.entity_id
_entity_poly.type
_entity_poly.pdbx_seq_one_letter_code
_entity_poly.pdbx_strand_id
1 'polypeptide(L)'
;EKKFTKSIVYFIDPCSKCRRNEICENGICIASGVDLCEGIQCGEQAFCQDGACVCTPGYTGDPVVKCYEERDRCFQVRCHPNAQCYNNECHCVEGFQGDGYYDCKPEVYDPCSEVRCHPYAKCRNGNCECLPNYYGDGYHVCKPRNYDPCDYVQCHQYGYCINGSCQCRTGFEGNGYYDCRRIQVDPCSHVQCHYDATCHNGVCTCKAGYIGDGYRECRPRETAKYLFTDLCHHIQCHPYAQCENGQCHCIEGYIGDGYYDCHVRDPCTGVKCHQYGECISGRCHCLRGYEGDGYYDCRQTVTDPCSNVQCHPNGYCKNGRCLCLNGYEGDGYYECRLVHNDPCIGVQCHSKAECQNGYCRCLNGYEGDGFHYCYAMQDGKDRSK
;
A
#
# COMPACT_ATOMS: atom_id res chain seq x y z
N GLU A 1 58.61 32.20 -65.07
CA GLU A 1 59.85 31.65 -65.69
C GLU A 1 59.69 30.16 -65.95
N LYS A 2 60.25 29.68 -67.06
CA LYS A 2 60.01 28.36 -67.64
C LYS A 2 60.59 27.23 -66.76
N LYS A 3 59.77 26.21 -66.45
CA LYS A 3 60.21 24.92 -65.91
C LYS A 3 61.09 24.21 -66.95
N PHE A 4 62.38 24.04 -66.65
CA PHE A 4 63.24 23.06 -67.31
C PHE A 4 63.46 21.90 -66.34
N THR A 5 62.66 20.84 -66.46
CA THR A 5 62.99 19.54 -65.91
C THR A 5 64.06 18.91 -66.80
N LYS A 6 65.32 18.97 -66.36
CA LYS A 6 66.41 18.15 -66.93
C LYS A 6 66.16 16.70 -66.49
N SER A 7 65.65 15.87 -67.39
CA SER A 7 65.66 14.42 -67.20
C SER A 7 67.11 13.95 -67.26
N ILE A 8 67.70 13.68 -66.10
CA ILE A 8 68.98 12.98 -65.99
C ILE A 8 68.66 11.51 -66.24
N VAL A 9 68.97 11.03 -67.45
CA VAL A 9 68.99 9.60 -67.75
C VAL A 9 70.29 9.07 -67.14
N TYR A 10 70.19 8.41 -65.99
CA TYR A 10 71.30 7.64 -65.43
C TYR A 10 71.54 6.45 -66.36
N PHE A 11 72.58 6.53 -67.19
CA PHE A 11 73.15 5.33 -67.80
C PHE A 11 73.81 4.53 -66.67
N ILE A 12 73.05 3.59 -66.10
CA ILE A 12 73.61 2.60 -65.20
C ILE A 12 74.45 1.69 -66.08
N ASP A 13 75.77 1.75 -65.92
CA ASP A 13 76.69 0.83 -66.57
C ASP A 13 76.24 -0.61 -66.25
N PRO A 14 75.80 -1.40 -67.23
CA PRO A 14 75.34 -2.77 -66.99
C PRO A 14 76.43 -3.64 -66.33
N CYS A 15 77.70 -3.26 -66.48
CA CYS A 15 78.84 -3.94 -65.85
C CYS A 15 79.02 -3.61 -64.36
N SER A 16 78.38 -2.55 -63.84
CA SER A 16 78.51 -2.15 -62.42
C SER A 16 77.92 -3.15 -61.42
N LYS A 17 77.13 -4.11 -61.91
CA LYS A 17 76.51 -5.19 -61.12
C LYS A 17 77.29 -6.49 -61.15
N CYS A 18 78.36 -6.58 -61.95
CA CYS A 18 79.16 -7.80 -61.99
C CYS A 18 79.86 -8.01 -60.65
N ARG A 19 79.86 -9.25 -60.19
CA ARG A 19 80.60 -9.66 -59.00
C ARG A 19 82.10 -9.55 -59.26
N ARG A 20 82.91 -9.45 -58.21
CA ARG A 20 84.37 -9.33 -58.36
C ARG A 20 85.00 -10.53 -59.08
N ASN A 21 84.36 -11.71 -59.07
CA ASN A 21 84.81 -12.91 -59.77
C ASN A 21 84.20 -13.05 -61.17
N GLU A 22 83.61 -11.98 -61.71
CA GLU A 22 83.04 -11.93 -63.05
C GLU A 22 83.78 -10.87 -63.87
N ILE A 23 83.93 -11.16 -65.17
CA ILE A 23 84.46 -10.23 -66.17
C ILE A 23 83.24 -9.73 -66.97
N CYS A 24 83.13 -8.42 -67.16
CA CYS A 24 82.07 -7.88 -68.00
C CYS A 24 82.47 -7.92 -69.47
N GLU A 25 81.73 -8.68 -70.28
CA GLU A 25 81.89 -8.71 -71.73
C GLU A 25 80.54 -8.34 -72.37
N ASN A 26 80.53 -7.27 -73.18
CA ASN A 26 79.32 -6.77 -73.87
C ASN A 26 78.10 -6.52 -72.95
N GLY A 27 78.34 -6.07 -71.72
CA GLY A 27 77.28 -5.79 -70.74
C GLY A 27 76.71 -7.03 -70.03
N ILE A 28 77.33 -8.20 -70.20
CA ILE A 28 76.98 -9.46 -69.55
C ILE A 28 78.13 -9.88 -68.63
N CYS A 29 77.82 -10.24 -67.39
CA CYS A 29 78.81 -10.72 -66.42
C CYS A 29 79.10 -12.20 -66.67
N ILE A 30 80.36 -12.52 -66.98
CA ILE A 30 80.83 -13.88 -67.26
C ILE A 30 81.76 -14.32 -66.14
N ALA A 31 81.61 -15.54 -65.62
CA ALA A 31 82.47 -16.05 -64.57
C ALA A 31 83.95 -16.05 -65.01
N SER A 32 84.81 -15.38 -64.24
CA SER A 32 86.26 -15.26 -64.46
C SER A 32 87.00 -16.59 -64.24
N GLY A 33 86.34 -17.59 -63.65
CA GLY A 33 86.94 -18.89 -63.30
C GLY A 33 87.88 -18.84 -62.09
N VAL A 34 88.02 -17.67 -61.45
CA VAL A 34 88.81 -17.46 -60.22
C VAL A 34 87.89 -17.59 -59.01
N ASP A 35 88.22 -18.49 -58.09
CA ASP A 35 87.55 -18.56 -56.79
C ASP A 35 88.17 -17.53 -55.83
N LEU A 36 87.48 -16.39 -55.67
CA LEU A 36 87.91 -15.32 -54.76
C LEU A 36 87.83 -15.71 -53.28
N CYS A 37 87.21 -16.85 -52.96
CA CYS A 37 87.10 -17.37 -51.60
C CYS A 37 88.15 -18.45 -51.29
N GLU A 38 89.02 -18.78 -52.23
CA GLU A 38 90.12 -19.73 -52.01
C GLU A 38 91.07 -19.20 -50.92
N GLY A 39 91.18 -19.94 -49.81
CA GLY A 39 92.03 -19.60 -48.67
C GLY A 39 91.43 -18.63 -47.64
N ILE A 40 90.20 -18.11 -47.85
CA ILE A 40 89.53 -17.25 -46.87
C ILE A 40 88.83 -18.10 -45.80
N GLN A 41 89.14 -17.85 -44.53
CA GLN A 41 88.45 -18.46 -43.38
C GLN A 41 87.55 -17.43 -42.70
N CYS A 42 86.24 -17.67 -42.73
CA CYS A 42 85.25 -16.82 -42.07
C CYS A 42 84.92 -17.32 -40.67
N GLY A 43 84.49 -16.40 -39.80
CA GLY A 43 84.07 -16.69 -38.44
C GLY A 43 82.83 -17.57 -38.36
N GLU A 44 82.48 -18.02 -37.16
CA GLU A 44 81.26 -18.82 -36.94
C GLU A 44 80.01 -18.08 -37.44
N GLN A 45 79.12 -18.79 -38.16
CA GLN A 45 77.89 -18.24 -38.75
C GLN A 45 78.14 -17.12 -39.79
N ALA A 46 79.27 -17.19 -40.48
CA ALA A 46 79.59 -16.39 -41.65
C ALA A 46 80.02 -17.29 -42.82
N PHE A 47 79.86 -16.80 -44.05
CA PHE A 47 80.31 -17.45 -45.27
C PHE A 47 81.03 -16.45 -46.17
N CYS A 48 81.92 -16.94 -47.03
CA CYS A 48 82.61 -16.08 -47.98
C CYS A 48 81.72 -15.81 -49.20
N GLN A 49 81.57 -14.55 -49.56
CA GLN A 49 80.90 -14.10 -50.77
C GLN A 49 81.75 -13.00 -51.42
N ASP A 50 82.08 -13.16 -52.71
CA ASP A 50 82.83 -12.18 -53.51
C ASP A 50 84.17 -11.72 -52.88
N GLY A 51 84.87 -12.64 -52.22
CA GLY A 51 86.18 -12.42 -51.58
C GLY A 51 86.12 -11.72 -50.22
N ALA A 52 84.95 -11.64 -49.59
CA ALA A 52 84.78 -11.11 -48.24
C ALA A 52 83.86 -12.02 -47.40
N CYS A 53 84.12 -12.08 -46.09
CA CYS A 53 83.22 -12.76 -45.17
C CYS A 53 81.95 -11.92 -44.94
N VAL A 54 80.79 -12.58 -44.97
CA VAL A 54 79.47 -12.01 -44.67
C VAL A 54 78.71 -12.96 -43.75
N CYS A 55 77.96 -12.42 -42.79
CA CYS A 55 77.15 -13.23 -41.89
C CYS A 55 76.05 -13.99 -42.65
N THR A 56 75.74 -15.20 -42.22
CA THR A 56 74.59 -15.94 -42.76
C THR A 56 73.28 -15.15 -42.54
N PRO A 57 72.30 -15.21 -43.47
CA PRO A 57 71.04 -14.49 -43.30
C PRO A 57 70.38 -14.80 -41.96
N GLY A 58 69.96 -13.76 -41.23
CA GLY A 58 69.46 -13.88 -39.85
C GLY A 58 70.54 -13.87 -38.78
N TYR A 59 71.79 -13.55 -39.13
CA TYR A 59 72.89 -13.32 -38.20
C TYR A 59 73.57 -11.97 -38.47
N THR A 60 74.05 -11.30 -37.42
CA THR A 60 74.76 -10.02 -37.46
C THR A 60 76.01 -10.06 -36.58
N GLY A 61 77.01 -9.23 -36.86
CA GLY A 61 78.29 -9.21 -36.12
C GLY A 61 79.50 -8.99 -37.01
N ASP A 62 80.69 -9.36 -36.52
CA ASP A 62 81.93 -9.33 -37.30
C ASP A 62 82.11 -10.66 -38.03
N PRO A 63 82.00 -10.69 -39.37
CA PRO A 63 82.01 -11.93 -40.15
C PRO A 63 83.40 -12.60 -40.24
N VAL A 64 84.47 -11.93 -39.82
CA VAL A 64 85.82 -12.54 -39.71
C VAL A 64 85.99 -13.24 -38.36
N VAL A 65 85.30 -12.77 -37.32
CA VAL A 65 85.43 -13.30 -35.95
C VAL A 65 84.28 -14.25 -35.61
N LYS A 66 83.04 -13.75 -35.59
CA LYS A 66 81.82 -14.49 -35.25
C LYS A 66 80.56 -13.63 -35.48
N CYS A 67 79.54 -14.23 -36.08
CA CYS A 67 78.19 -13.66 -36.20
C CYS A 67 77.22 -14.27 -35.17
N TYR A 68 76.23 -13.49 -34.74
CA TYR A 68 75.22 -13.84 -33.74
C TYR A 68 73.83 -13.76 -34.35
N GLU A 69 72.93 -14.66 -33.95
CA GLU A 69 71.55 -14.72 -34.43
C GLU A 69 70.84 -13.37 -34.18
N GLU A 70 70.31 -12.76 -35.24
CA GLU A 70 69.44 -11.57 -35.18
C GLU A 70 68.10 -11.97 -34.54
N ARG A 71 68.12 -12.14 -33.21
CA ARG A 71 66.86 -12.18 -32.46
C ARG A 71 66.18 -10.85 -32.58
N ASP A 72 64.93 -10.94 -33.00
CA ASP A 72 63.93 -9.88 -33.13
C ASP A 72 64.23 -8.70 -32.21
N ARG A 73 64.16 -7.47 -32.72
CA ARG A 73 64.44 -6.25 -31.92
C ARG A 73 63.52 -6.10 -30.70
N CYS A 74 62.55 -6.99 -30.51
CA CYS A 74 61.66 -7.08 -29.36
C CYS A 74 61.85 -8.35 -28.50
N PHE A 75 62.76 -9.27 -28.87
CA PHE A 75 62.94 -10.57 -28.22
C PHE A 75 63.42 -10.46 -26.77
N GLN A 76 64.13 -9.41 -26.40
CA GLN A 76 64.58 -9.16 -25.02
C GLN A 76 63.92 -7.95 -24.36
N VAL A 77 62.98 -7.29 -25.03
CA VAL A 77 62.28 -6.12 -24.49
C VAL A 77 61.09 -6.60 -23.67
N ARG A 78 61.06 -6.25 -22.38
CA ARG A 78 59.93 -6.52 -21.49
C ARG A 78 59.06 -5.27 -21.41
N CYS A 79 57.94 -5.28 -22.15
CA CYS A 79 56.95 -4.21 -22.08
C CYS A 79 55.96 -4.44 -20.94
N HIS A 80 55.31 -3.36 -20.52
CA HIS A 80 54.15 -3.43 -19.63
C HIS A 80 53.06 -4.33 -20.25
N PRO A 81 52.22 -5.05 -19.47
CA PRO A 81 51.21 -5.96 -20.01
C PRO A 81 50.21 -5.33 -21.00
N ASN A 82 49.97 -4.02 -20.87
CA ASN A 82 49.13 -3.23 -21.78
C ASN A 82 49.96 -2.44 -22.82
N ALA A 83 51.13 -2.94 -23.20
CA ALA A 83 51.99 -2.33 -24.21
C ALA A 83 52.46 -3.37 -25.25
N GLN A 84 52.76 -2.89 -26.44
CA GLN A 84 53.30 -3.66 -27.55
C GLN A 84 54.68 -3.10 -27.95
N CYS A 85 55.62 -4.00 -28.24
CA CYS A 85 56.95 -3.61 -28.69
C CYS A 85 56.96 -3.34 -30.20
N TYR A 86 57.50 -2.19 -30.59
CA TYR A 86 57.79 -1.82 -31.96
C TYR A 86 59.24 -1.31 -32.03
N ASN A 87 60.08 -1.96 -32.84
CA ASN A 87 61.46 -1.53 -33.10
C ASN A 87 62.29 -1.22 -31.83
N ASN A 88 62.28 -2.14 -30.86
CA ASN A 88 63.02 -2.02 -29.59
C ASN A 88 62.44 -0.99 -28.59
N GLU A 89 61.23 -0.47 -28.83
CA GLU A 89 60.52 0.46 -27.94
C GLU A 89 59.13 -0.07 -27.59
N CYS A 90 58.70 0.12 -26.35
CA CYS A 90 57.37 -0.26 -25.89
C CYS A 90 56.39 0.90 -26.03
N HIS A 91 55.23 0.65 -26.63
CA HIS A 91 54.14 1.62 -26.74
C HIS A 91 52.86 1.05 -26.15
N CYS A 92 52.12 1.85 -25.38
CA CYS A 92 50.83 1.44 -24.84
C CYS A 92 49.84 1.10 -25.95
N VAL A 93 49.03 0.07 -25.74
CA VAL A 93 47.95 -0.28 -26.67
C VAL A 93 46.85 0.79 -26.64
N GLU A 94 46.02 0.84 -27.69
CA GLU A 94 44.95 1.84 -27.83
C GLU A 94 44.05 1.89 -26.57
N GLY A 95 43.76 3.10 -26.11
CA GLY A 95 43.01 3.35 -24.87
C GLY A 95 43.85 3.28 -23.60
N PHE A 96 45.19 3.19 -23.71
CA PHE A 96 46.12 3.30 -22.58
C PHE A 96 47.21 4.36 -22.86
N GLN A 97 47.61 5.10 -21.82
CA GLN A 97 48.69 6.09 -21.83
C GLN A 97 49.73 5.78 -20.76
N GLY A 98 50.99 6.10 -21.04
CA GLY A 98 52.12 5.91 -20.13
C GLY A 98 53.43 5.72 -20.90
N ASP A 99 54.46 5.18 -20.24
CA ASP A 99 55.81 5.02 -20.79
C ASP A 99 56.01 3.71 -21.59
N GLY A 100 55.05 2.79 -21.57
CA GLY A 100 55.12 1.51 -22.29
C GLY A 100 55.95 0.43 -21.60
N TYR A 101 56.86 0.78 -20.70
CA TYR A 101 57.77 -0.16 -20.02
C TYR A 101 57.26 -0.56 -18.64
N TYR A 102 56.86 0.43 -17.85
CA TYR A 102 56.42 0.25 -16.47
C TYR A 102 55.00 0.75 -16.24
N ASP A 103 54.52 1.66 -17.09
CA ASP A 103 53.22 2.28 -16.94
C ASP A 103 52.46 2.33 -18.28
N CYS A 104 51.28 1.72 -18.30
CA CYS A 104 50.23 1.98 -19.29
C CYS A 104 48.89 1.89 -18.57
N LYS A 105 48.31 3.06 -18.29
CA LYS A 105 47.02 3.21 -17.61
C LYS A 105 45.93 3.56 -18.62
N PRO A 106 44.68 3.12 -18.41
CA PRO A 106 43.58 3.48 -19.29
C PRO A 106 43.48 5.00 -19.49
N GLU A 107 43.30 5.46 -20.73
CA GLU A 107 43.02 6.86 -21.07
C GLU A 107 41.69 7.32 -20.46
N VAL A 108 40.76 6.39 -20.27
CA VAL A 108 39.51 6.64 -19.56
C VAL A 108 39.79 6.50 -18.07
N TYR A 109 40.21 7.60 -17.46
CA TYR A 109 40.15 7.76 -16.02
C TYR A 109 38.68 7.71 -15.60
N ASP A 110 38.20 6.55 -15.13
CA ASP A 110 36.94 6.46 -14.39
C ASP A 110 37.20 7.02 -12.99
N PRO A 111 36.72 8.24 -12.67
CA PRO A 111 36.97 8.87 -11.39
C PRO A 111 36.35 8.10 -10.22
N CYS A 112 35.47 7.14 -10.49
CA CYS A 112 34.77 6.32 -9.50
C CYS A 112 35.40 4.95 -9.24
N SER A 113 36.45 4.57 -9.99
CA SER A 113 37.07 3.24 -9.90
C SER A 113 37.70 2.91 -8.53
N GLU A 114 38.22 3.91 -7.82
CA GLU A 114 38.81 3.74 -6.48
C GLU A 114 37.99 4.39 -5.35
N VAL A 115 36.84 4.98 -5.68
CA VAL A 115 36.02 5.73 -4.72
C VAL A 115 35.06 4.80 -3.99
N ARG A 116 35.23 4.70 -2.66
CA ARG A 116 34.33 3.91 -1.80
C ARG A 116 33.25 4.81 -1.20
N CYS A 117 32.02 4.64 -1.67
CA CYS A 117 30.86 5.35 -1.16
C CYS A 117 30.13 4.59 -0.05
N HIS A 118 29.38 5.33 0.75
CA HIS A 118 28.43 4.76 1.70
C HIS A 118 27.42 3.84 0.98
N PRO A 119 26.87 2.78 1.60
CA PRO A 119 25.94 1.83 0.95
C PRO A 119 24.70 2.48 0.31
N TYR A 120 24.27 3.63 0.84
CA TYR A 120 23.16 4.44 0.30
C TYR A 120 23.63 5.66 -0.49
N ALA A 121 24.79 5.58 -1.13
CA ALA A 121 25.33 6.59 -2.02
C ALA A 121 25.78 5.98 -3.34
N LYS A 122 25.85 6.81 -4.38
CA LYS A 122 26.36 6.48 -5.70
C LYS A 122 27.50 7.42 -6.05
N CYS A 123 28.57 6.89 -6.63
CA CYS A 123 29.64 7.73 -7.16
C CYS A 123 29.23 8.41 -8.47
N ARG A 124 29.50 9.71 -8.59
CA ARG A 124 29.33 10.53 -9.78
C ARG A 124 30.54 11.46 -9.92
N ASN A 125 31.28 11.33 -11.03
CA ASN A 125 32.49 12.10 -11.31
C ASN A 125 33.50 12.12 -10.15
N GLY A 126 33.65 10.98 -9.45
CA GLY A 126 34.63 10.81 -8.38
C GLY A 126 34.18 11.32 -7.01
N ASN A 127 32.93 11.80 -6.91
CA ASN A 127 32.32 12.17 -5.64
C ASN A 127 31.16 11.24 -5.30
N CYS A 128 31.03 10.92 -4.02
CA CYS A 128 29.89 10.15 -3.52
C CYS A 128 28.69 11.07 -3.26
N GLU A 129 27.54 10.75 -3.86
CA GLU A 129 26.28 11.45 -3.65
C GLU A 129 25.26 10.47 -3.04
N CYS A 130 24.59 10.86 -1.95
CA CYS A 130 23.54 10.04 -1.36
C CYS A 130 22.40 9.78 -2.37
N LEU A 131 21.82 8.58 -2.29
CA LEU A 131 20.65 8.19 -3.10
C LEU A 131 19.45 9.12 -2.81
N PRO A 132 18.45 9.19 -3.72
CA PRO A 132 17.22 9.96 -3.48
C PRO A 132 16.58 9.60 -2.12
N ASN A 133 16.08 10.61 -1.41
CA ASN A 133 15.57 10.51 -0.04
C ASN A 133 16.62 10.19 1.04
N TYR A 134 17.91 10.30 0.75
CA TYR A 134 18.96 10.29 1.75
C TYR A 134 19.69 11.65 1.80
N TYR A 135 20.31 11.97 2.94
CA TYR A 135 21.13 13.16 3.16
C TYR A 135 22.39 12.79 3.95
N GLY A 136 23.46 13.55 3.74
CA GLY A 136 24.76 13.32 4.36
C GLY A 136 25.90 13.61 3.41
N ASP A 137 27.09 13.12 3.72
CA ASP A 137 28.33 13.39 2.97
C ASP A 137 28.58 12.43 1.80
N GLY A 138 27.80 11.35 1.68
CA GLY A 138 27.96 10.34 0.61
C GLY A 138 29.08 9.33 0.86
N TYR A 139 30.09 9.67 1.66
CA TYR A 139 31.25 8.82 1.93
C TYR A 139 31.05 7.94 3.17
N HIS A 140 30.65 8.53 4.29
CA HIS A 140 30.52 7.85 5.58
C HIS A 140 29.08 7.85 6.10
N VAL A 141 28.27 8.81 5.66
CA VAL A 141 26.94 9.06 6.17
C VAL A 141 25.98 9.34 5.02
N CYS A 142 24.99 8.47 4.87
CA CYS A 142 23.73 8.80 4.20
C CYS A 142 22.58 8.30 5.07
N LYS A 143 21.80 9.23 5.60
CA LYS A 143 20.62 8.97 6.44
C LYS A 143 19.34 9.27 5.67
N PRO A 144 18.24 8.55 5.89
CA PRO A 144 16.96 8.87 5.27
C PRO A 144 16.52 10.31 5.60
N ARG A 145 16.04 11.06 4.61
CA ARG A 145 15.45 12.41 4.78
C ARG A 145 14.10 12.36 5.47
N ASN A 146 13.36 11.28 5.29
CA ASN A 146 12.13 10.98 6.00
C ASN A 146 12.41 10.22 7.31
N TYR A 147 13.54 10.51 7.94
CA TYR A 147 13.84 10.02 9.28
C TYR A 147 12.97 10.80 10.25
N ASP A 148 11.90 10.19 10.75
CA ASP A 148 11.24 10.71 11.94
C ASP A 148 12.19 10.43 13.12
N PRO A 149 12.68 11.47 13.81
CA PRO A 149 13.52 11.30 14.99
C PRO A 149 12.89 10.41 16.07
N CYS A 150 11.57 10.17 15.99
CA CYS A 150 10.80 9.38 16.93
C CYS A 150 10.56 7.92 16.50
N ASP A 151 10.97 7.49 15.31
CA ASP A 151 10.71 6.12 14.80
C ASP A 151 11.32 5.03 15.70
N TYR A 152 12.43 5.32 16.37
CA TYR A 152 13.18 4.37 17.20
C TYR A 152 13.28 4.79 18.67
N VAL A 153 12.55 5.83 19.07
CA VAL A 153 12.63 6.37 20.44
C VAL A 153 11.50 5.77 21.27
N GLN A 154 11.86 4.93 22.24
CA GLN A 154 10.91 4.34 23.19
C GLN A 154 10.74 5.27 24.39
N CYS A 155 9.58 5.93 24.47
CA CYS A 155 9.22 6.75 25.63
C CYS A 155 8.48 5.95 26.69
N HIS A 156 8.49 6.46 27.92
CA HIS A 156 7.66 5.94 29.01
C HIS A 156 6.17 5.93 28.60
N GLN A 157 5.33 5.09 29.24
CA GLN A 157 3.90 4.94 28.92
C GLN A 157 3.10 6.27 28.96
N TYR A 158 3.53 7.23 29.79
CA TYR A 158 2.96 8.58 29.88
C TYR A 158 3.85 9.66 29.24
N GLY A 159 4.83 9.24 28.45
CA GLY A 159 5.65 10.11 27.61
C GLY A 159 5.18 10.13 26.16
N TYR A 160 5.69 11.09 25.40
CA TYR A 160 5.57 11.16 23.95
C TYR A 160 6.86 11.76 23.36
N CYS A 161 7.22 11.34 22.15
CA CYS A 161 8.44 11.81 21.50
C CYS A 161 8.18 13.10 20.72
N ILE A 162 9.06 14.08 20.87
CA ILE A 162 9.15 15.29 20.05
C ILE A 162 10.61 15.46 19.64
N ASN A 163 10.88 15.60 18.34
CA ASN A 163 12.23 15.83 17.81
C ASN A 163 13.28 14.84 18.34
N GLY A 164 12.88 13.58 18.58
CA GLY A 164 13.78 12.52 19.03
C GLY A 164 14.08 12.54 20.53
N SER A 165 13.31 13.31 21.31
CA SER A 165 13.39 13.30 22.77
C SER A 165 12.03 13.08 23.40
N CYS A 166 11.98 12.27 24.45
CA CYS A 166 10.76 12.00 25.18
C CYS A 166 10.42 13.14 26.15
N GLN A 167 9.17 13.59 26.11
CA GLN A 167 8.59 14.51 27.09
C GLN A 167 7.37 13.86 27.76
N CYS A 168 7.13 14.21 29.03
CA CYS A 168 5.94 13.75 29.72
C CYS A 168 4.68 14.44 29.18
N ARG A 169 3.58 13.68 29.09
CA ARG A 169 2.27 14.22 28.71
C ARG A 169 1.78 15.23 29.75
N THR A 170 0.87 16.10 29.34
CA THR A 170 0.24 17.10 30.22
C THR A 170 -0.31 16.46 31.49
N GLY A 171 0.02 17.03 32.66
CA GLY A 171 -0.36 16.49 33.96
C GLY A 171 0.64 15.48 34.55
N PHE A 172 1.76 15.23 33.87
CA PHE A 172 2.87 14.40 34.36
C PHE A 172 4.18 15.18 34.35
N GLU A 173 5.04 14.90 35.33
CA GLU A 173 6.40 15.44 35.47
C GLU A 173 7.43 14.30 35.57
N GLY A 174 8.71 14.65 35.44
CA GLY A 174 9.84 13.73 35.54
C GLY A 174 10.56 13.52 34.21
N ASN A 175 11.20 12.37 34.03
CA ASN A 175 11.96 12.00 32.84
C ASN A 175 11.07 11.27 31.80
N GLY A 176 10.95 11.84 30.59
CA GLY A 176 10.14 11.29 29.50
C GLY A 176 10.46 9.86 29.06
N TYR A 177 11.67 9.35 29.34
CA TYR A 177 12.11 8.02 28.92
C TYR A 177 11.67 6.91 29.88
N TYR A 178 11.65 7.16 31.20
CA TYR A 178 11.41 6.10 32.19
C TYR A 178 10.66 6.55 33.46
N ASP A 179 10.40 7.84 33.66
CA ASP A 179 9.78 8.36 34.88
C ASP A 179 8.87 9.54 34.56
N CYS A 180 7.68 9.27 34.00
CA CYS A 180 6.61 10.26 34.00
C CYS A 180 5.61 9.91 35.10
N ARG A 181 5.68 10.66 36.20
CA ARG A 181 4.78 10.56 37.34
C ARG A 181 3.76 11.68 37.31
N ARG A 182 2.57 11.43 37.82
CA ARG A 182 1.49 12.44 37.81
C ARG A 182 1.93 13.65 38.66
N ILE A 183 1.76 14.86 38.14
CA ILE A 183 2.07 16.09 38.88
C ILE A 183 1.19 16.10 40.13
N GLN A 184 1.81 15.94 41.28
CA GLN A 184 1.15 16.15 42.56
C GLN A 184 1.16 17.65 42.84
N VAL A 185 0.10 18.33 42.36
CA VAL A 185 -0.18 19.68 42.84
C VAL A 185 -0.59 19.52 44.29
N ASP A 186 0.17 20.12 45.21
CA ASP A 186 -0.26 20.22 46.61
C ASP A 186 -1.65 20.88 46.59
N PRO A 187 -2.73 20.16 46.99
CA PRO A 187 -4.08 20.72 46.93
C PRO A 187 -4.22 22.00 47.77
N CYS A 188 -3.28 22.28 48.68
CA CYS A 188 -3.25 23.46 49.52
C CYS A 188 -2.46 24.65 48.94
N SER A 189 -1.74 24.50 47.82
CA SER A 189 -0.89 25.56 47.26
C SER A 189 -1.65 26.80 46.79
N HIS A 190 -2.94 26.66 46.47
CA HIS A 190 -3.82 27.75 46.03
C HIS A 190 -5.04 27.95 46.94
N VAL A 191 -5.09 27.29 48.10
CA VAL A 191 -6.21 27.38 49.04
C VAL A 191 -5.86 28.38 50.14
N GLN A 192 -6.58 29.50 50.16
CA GLN A 192 -6.45 30.51 51.22
C GLN A 192 -7.39 30.16 52.38
N CYS A 193 -6.82 29.71 53.49
CA CYS A 193 -7.56 29.45 54.72
C CYS A 193 -7.58 30.69 55.63
N HIS A 194 -8.56 30.74 56.52
CA HIS A 194 -8.57 31.69 57.63
C HIS A 194 -7.29 31.53 58.47
N TYR A 195 -6.80 32.60 59.11
CA TYR A 195 -5.53 32.59 59.83
C TYR A 195 -5.48 31.55 60.99
N ASP A 196 -6.64 31.24 61.56
CA ASP A 196 -6.84 30.21 62.59
C ASP A 196 -7.26 28.84 62.03
N ALA A 197 -6.98 28.57 60.75
CA ALA A 197 -7.21 27.28 60.11
C ALA A 197 -5.92 26.69 59.54
N THR A 198 -5.99 25.41 59.21
CA THR A 198 -4.94 24.63 58.55
C THR A 198 -5.54 23.94 57.32
N CYS A 199 -4.82 23.98 56.19
CA CYS A 199 -5.23 23.27 54.99
C CYS A 199 -4.73 21.82 55.04
N HIS A 200 -5.61 20.87 54.73
CA HIS A 200 -5.27 19.47 54.52
C HIS A 200 -6.04 18.94 53.31
N ASN A 201 -5.33 18.41 52.31
CA ASN A 201 -5.92 17.93 51.04
C ASN A 201 -6.86 18.96 50.36
N GLY A 202 -6.54 20.25 50.46
CA GLY A 202 -7.29 21.32 49.81
C GLY A 202 -8.52 21.79 50.59
N VAL A 203 -8.73 21.26 51.82
CA VAL A 203 -9.83 21.67 52.71
C VAL A 203 -9.26 22.40 53.92
N CYS A 204 -9.81 23.58 54.22
CA CYS A 204 -9.46 24.33 55.40
C CYS A 204 -10.21 23.81 56.62
N THR A 205 -9.50 23.57 57.72
CA THR A 205 -10.08 23.14 58.99
C THR A 205 -9.56 24.01 60.11
N CYS A 206 -10.45 24.48 61.00
CA CYS A 206 -10.03 25.33 62.12
C CYS A 206 -9.04 24.59 63.03
N LYS A 207 -8.04 25.33 63.54
CA LYS A 207 -7.07 24.85 64.52
C LYS A 207 -7.80 24.41 65.80
N ALA A 208 -7.15 23.53 66.57
CA ALA A 208 -7.71 23.02 67.82
C ALA A 208 -8.15 24.16 68.76
N GLY A 209 -9.37 24.06 69.29
CA GLY A 209 -9.97 25.09 70.15
C GLY A 209 -10.82 26.13 69.41
N TYR A 210 -10.85 26.09 68.08
CA TYR A 210 -11.67 26.96 67.25
C TYR A 210 -12.75 26.16 66.51
N ILE A 211 -13.88 26.81 66.24
CA ILE A 211 -14.96 26.29 65.41
C ILE A 211 -15.32 27.31 64.32
N GLY A 212 -15.84 26.85 63.19
CA GLY A 212 -16.17 27.69 62.05
C GLY A 212 -15.99 26.94 60.72
N ASP A 213 -16.00 27.67 59.62
CA ASP A 213 -15.92 27.10 58.26
C ASP A 213 -14.48 26.85 57.79
N GLY A 214 -13.47 27.35 58.49
CA GLY A 214 -12.06 27.20 58.13
C GLY A 214 -11.57 28.13 57.01
N TYR A 215 -12.47 28.69 56.21
CA TYR A 215 -12.13 29.54 55.06
C TYR A 215 -12.21 31.02 55.39
N ARG A 216 -13.30 31.45 56.02
CA ARG A 216 -13.57 32.86 56.33
C ARG A 216 -13.62 33.11 57.82
N GLU A 217 -13.94 32.09 58.60
CA GLU A 217 -14.19 32.24 60.01
C GLU A 217 -13.75 31.01 60.81
N CYS A 218 -12.92 31.25 61.82
CA CYS A 218 -12.68 30.36 62.93
C CYS A 218 -12.75 31.18 64.21
N ARG A 219 -13.64 30.80 65.14
CA ARG A 219 -13.84 31.46 66.43
C ARG A 219 -13.55 30.51 67.58
N PRO A 220 -13.05 31.00 68.74
CA PRO A 220 -12.82 30.16 69.91
C PRO A 220 -14.10 29.43 70.34
N ARG A 221 -13.99 28.13 70.63
CA ARG A 221 -15.14 27.27 70.99
C ARG A 221 -15.89 27.75 72.24
N GLU A 222 -15.22 28.49 73.12
CA GLU A 222 -15.79 29.02 74.36
C GLU A 222 -16.84 30.12 74.12
N THR A 223 -16.75 30.88 73.03
CA THR A 223 -17.72 31.93 72.69
C THR A 223 -18.92 31.43 71.90
N ALA A 224 -18.90 30.17 71.45
CA ALA A 224 -19.95 29.57 70.61
C ALA A 224 -21.07 28.86 71.39
N LYS A 225 -21.02 28.87 72.73
CA LYS A 225 -21.98 28.13 73.58
C LYS A 225 -23.40 28.71 73.58
N TYR A 226 -23.63 29.89 73.00
CA TYR A 226 -24.90 30.63 73.11
C TYR A 226 -25.76 30.71 71.84
N LEU A 227 -25.50 29.93 70.80
CA LEU A 227 -26.31 30.00 69.56
C LEU A 227 -26.90 28.64 69.14
N PHE A 228 -27.67 28.03 70.04
CA PHE A 228 -28.62 26.98 69.67
C PHE A 228 -30.04 27.52 69.85
N THR A 229 -30.41 28.47 69.00
CA THR A 229 -31.78 28.93 68.86
C THR A 229 -32.11 28.95 67.38
N ASP A 230 -32.88 27.95 66.96
CA ASP A 230 -33.52 27.82 65.66
C ASP A 230 -32.61 27.99 64.42
N LEU A 231 -32.02 26.88 63.98
CA LEU A 231 -31.20 26.80 62.76
C LEU A 231 -31.94 27.26 61.49
N CYS A 232 -33.26 27.32 61.50
CA CYS A 232 -34.07 27.74 60.35
C CYS A 232 -34.45 29.23 60.37
N HIS A 233 -34.15 29.96 61.45
CA HIS A 233 -34.61 31.34 61.66
C HIS A 233 -34.11 32.34 60.59
N HIS A 234 -32.94 32.09 60.00
CA HIS A 234 -32.33 32.95 58.98
C HIS A 234 -32.18 32.27 57.61
N ILE A 235 -32.75 31.09 57.43
CA ILE A 235 -32.64 30.36 56.18
C ILE A 235 -33.84 30.65 55.30
N GLN A 236 -33.60 31.20 54.12
CA GLN A 236 -34.62 31.38 53.10
C GLN A 236 -34.54 30.21 52.12
N CYS A 237 -35.53 29.32 52.20
CA CYS A 237 -35.70 28.21 51.27
C CYS A 237 -36.45 28.66 50.00
N HIS A 238 -36.32 27.87 48.94
CA HIS A 238 -37.13 28.02 47.74
C HIS A 238 -38.64 27.98 48.10
N PRO A 239 -39.54 28.66 47.37
CA PRO A 239 -40.99 28.67 47.68
C PRO A 239 -41.67 27.29 47.75
N TYR A 240 -41.07 26.27 47.14
CA TYR A 240 -41.51 24.87 47.18
C TYR A 240 -40.57 23.99 48.02
N ALA A 241 -39.97 24.54 49.08
CA ALA A 241 -39.11 23.82 50.01
C ALA A 241 -39.44 24.17 51.47
N GLN A 242 -39.11 23.25 52.37
CA GLN A 242 -39.23 23.40 53.83
C GLN A 242 -37.86 23.31 54.48
N CYS A 243 -37.63 24.09 55.55
CA CYS A 243 -36.41 24.01 56.33
C CYS A 243 -36.56 22.98 57.46
N GLU A 244 -35.64 22.01 57.52
CA GLU A 244 -35.51 21.07 58.63
C GLU A 244 -34.05 21.04 59.10
N ASN A 245 -33.81 21.21 60.40
CA ASN A 245 -32.46 21.19 61.01
C ASN A 245 -31.41 22.10 60.31
N GLY A 246 -31.84 23.24 59.77
CA GLY A 246 -30.95 24.17 59.09
C GLY A 246 -30.65 23.83 57.62
N GLN A 247 -31.40 22.91 57.02
CA GLN A 247 -31.30 22.59 55.60
C GLN A 247 -32.65 22.68 54.91
N CYS A 248 -32.64 23.20 53.68
CA CYS A 248 -33.85 23.27 52.87
C CYS A 248 -34.04 21.97 52.08
N HIS A 249 -35.27 21.46 52.06
CA HIS A 249 -35.67 20.28 51.31
C HIS A 249 -36.92 20.60 50.49
N CYS A 250 -36.94 20.22 49.21
CA CYS A 250 -38.14 20.39 48.39
C CYS A 250 -39.32 19.62 48.99
N ILE A 251 -40.52 20.21 48.93
CA ILE A 251 -41.76 19.57 49.36
C ILE A 251 -42.11 18.38 48.45
N GLU A 252 -43.01 17.51 48.91
CA GLU A 252 -43.40 16.30 48.16
C GLU A 252 -43.85 16.63 46.72
N GLY A 253 -43.34 15.87 45.75
CA GLY A 253 -43.60 16.07 44.31
C GLY A 253 -42.63 17.03 43.61
N TYR A 254 -41.75 17.70 44.35
CA TYR A 254 -40.70 18.56 43.81
C TYR A 254 -39.31 17.95 44.02
N ILE A 255 -38.40 18.22 43.09
CA ILE A 255 -36.99 17.84 43.15
C ILE A 255 -36.11 19.08 42.94
N GLY A 256 -34.90 19.04 43.48
CA GLY A 256 -33.92 20.14 43.38
C GLY A 256 -33.11 20.27 44.66
N ASP A 257 -32.42 21.40 44.83
CA ASP A 257 -31.49 21.65 45.94
C ASP A 257 -32.16 22.21 47.20
N GLY A 258 -33.45 22.60 47.14
CA GLY A 258 -34.19 23.17 48.27
C GLY A 258 -33.96 24.66 48.51
N TYR A 259 -32.86 25.24 48.01
CA TYR A 259 -32.47 26.63 48.24
C TYR A 259 -32.84 27.53 47.07
N TYR A 260 -32.50 27.12 45.85
CA TYR A 260 -32.68 27.90 44.63
C TYR A 260 -33.50 27.18 43.59
N ASP A 261 -33.55 25.85 43.66
CA ASP A 261 -34.24 25.00 42.71
C ASP A 261 -35.13 24.01 43.46
N CYS A 262 -36.43 24.15 43.28
CA CYS A 262 -37.38 23.06 43.45
C CYS A 262 -38.39 23.14 42.31
N HIS A 263 -38.35 22.19 41.41
CA HIS A 263 -39.28 22.06 40.29
C HIS A 263 -40.04 20.74 40.39
N VAL A 264 -41.20 20.69 39.75
CA VAL A 264 -42.02 19.48 39.72
C VAL A 264 -41.20 18.35 39.15
N ARG A 265 -41.20 17.20 39.83
CA ARG A 265 -40.57 15.98 39.34
C ARG A 265 -41.28 15.52 38.08
N ASP A 266 -40.83 16.00 36.92
CA ASP A 266 -41.26 15.44 35.65
C ASP A 266 -40.69 14.01 35.55
N PRO A 267 -41.55 12.97 35.55
CA PRO A 267 -41.12 11.58 35.44
C PRO A 267 -40.36 11.27 34.14
N CYS A 268 -40.50 12.15 33.14
CA CYS A 268 -39.84 12.05 31.85
C CYS A 268 -38.48 12.75 31.79
N THR A 269 -38.08 13.50 32.83
CA THR A 269 -36.74 14.11 32.90
C THR A 269 -35.67 13.02 32.84
N GLY A 270 -34.84 13.06 31.80
CA GLY A 270 -33.77 12.08 31.56
C GLY A 270 -34.20 10.78 30.86
N VAL A 271 -35.49 10.59 30.58
CA VAL A 271 -35.99 9.45 29.79
C VAL A 271 -35.74 9.72 28.31
N LYS A 272 -34.97 8.85 27.65
CA LYS A 272 -34.69 8.93 26.20
C LYS A 272 -35.57 7.93 25.46
N CYS A 273 -36.58 8.44 24.75
CA CYS A 273 -37.43 7.63 23.87
C CYS A 273 -36.88 7.56 22.45
N HIS A 274 -37.38 6.61 21.66
CA HIS A 274 -37.09 6.52 20.23
C HIS A 274 -37.51 7.80 19.49
N GLN A 275 -36.95 8.08 18.31
CA GLN A 275 -37.26 9.30 17.53
C GLN A 275 -38.75 9.46 17.15
N TYR A 276 -39.51 8.36 17.15
CA TYR A 276 -40.96 8.34 16.97
C TYR A 276 -41.70 7.87 18.24
N GLY A 277 -41.10 8.08 19.41
CA GLY A 277 -41.68 7.80 20.71
C GLY A 277 -41.81 9.08 21.55
N GLU A 278 -42.85 9.13 22.38
CA GLU A 278 -43.11 10.17 23.38
C GLU A 278 -43.04 9.58 24.79
N CYS A 279 -42.54 10.37 25.76
CA CYS A 279 -42.56 9.96 27.15
C CYS A 279 -43.87 10.38 27.82
N ILE A 280 -44.56 9.44 28.44
CA ILE A 280 -45.78 9.66 29.22
C ILE A 280 -45.58 8.97 30.58
N SER A 281 -45.65 9.75 31.66
CA SER A 281 -45.50 9.26 33.04
C SER A 281 -44.22 8.42 33.28
N GLY A 282 -43.11 8.79 32.62
CA GLY A 282 -41.80 8.14 32.79
C GLY A 282 -41.59 6.89 31.94
N ARG A 283 -42.51 6.58 31.02
CA ARG A 283 -42.37 5.49 30.05
C ARG A 283 -42.52 5.99 28.63
N CYS A 284 -41.80 5.35 27.71
CA CYS A 284 -41.89 5.69 26.30
C CYS A 284 -43.03 4.94 25.62
N HIS A 285 -43.77 5.65 24.77
CA HIS A 285 -44.86 5.15 23.95
C HIS A 285 -44.66 5.61 22.51
N CYS A 286 -44.98 4.79 21.51
CA CYS A 286 -44.87 5.22 20.12
C CYS A 286 -45.92 6.28 19.77
N LEU A 287 -45.52 7.26 18.96
CA LEU A 287 -46.41 8.27 18.41
C LEU A 287 -47.51 7.62 17.57
N ARG A 288 -48.65 8.31 17.43
CA ARG A 288 -49.79 7.82 16.64
C ARG A 288 -49.37 7.42 15.22
N GLY A 289 -49.76 6.21 14.79
CA GLY A 289 -49.38 5.64 13.48
C GLY A 289 -48.07 4.86 13.48
N TYR A 290 -47.48 4.67 14.66
CA TYR A 290 -46.33 3.80 14.88
C TYR A 290 -46.65 2.74 15.94
N GLU A 291 -46.05 1.56 15.82
CA GLU A 291 -46.13 0.46 16.77
C GLU A 291 -44.71 0.05 17.20
N GLY A 292 -44.57 -0.51 18.40
CA GLY A 292 -43.27 -0.92 18.95
C GLY A 292 -43.18 -0.72 20.46
N ASP A 293 -41.97 -0.74 21.01
CA ASP A 293 -41.71 -0.65 22.45
C ASP A 293 -41.55 0.79 22.98
N GLY A 294 -41.47 1.79 22.11
CA GLY A 294 -41.31 3.20 22.48
C GLY A 294 -39.87 3.62 22.81
N TYR A 295 -39.00 2.68 23.22
CA TYR A 295 -37.64 2.96 23.66
C TYR A 295 -36.63 2.82 22.53
N TYR A 296 -36.73 1.73 21.77
CA TYR A 296 -35.78 1.36 20.72
C TYR A 296 -36.47 1.10 19.38
N ASP A 297 -37.75 0.72 19.41
CA ASP A 297 -38.53 0.41 18.22
C ASP A 297 -39.85 1.19 18.23
N CYS A 298 -40.03 2.02 17.20
CA CYS A 298 -41.33 2.51 16.77
C CYS A 298 -41.33 2.53 15.26
N ARG A 299 -42.03 1.57 14.65
CA ARG A 299 -42.16 1.38 13.21
C ARG A 299 -43.54 1.79 12.73
N GLN A 300 -43.63 2.33 11.52
CA GLN A 300 -44.89 2.79 10.97
C GLN A 300 -45.89 1.63 10.85
N THR A 301 -47.09 1.81 11.39
CA THR A 301 -48.19 0.87 11.17
C THR A 301 -48.59 0.91 9.69
N VAL A 302 -48.39 -0.18 8.94
CA VAL A 302 -48.85 -0.27 7.55
C VAL A 302 -50.37 -0.36 7.58
N THR A 303 -51.05 0.72 7.20
CA THR A 303 -52.50 0.87 7.34
C THR A 303 -53.31 0.11 6.29
N ASP A 304 -52.72 -0.19 5.13
CA ASP A 304 -53.35 -1.03 4.12
C ASP A 304 -52.45 -2.22 3.75
N PRO A 305 -52.79 -3.44 4.21
CA PRO A 305 -52.07 -4.67 3.90
C PRO A 305 -51.93 -4.96 2.40
N CYS A 306 -52.71 -4.31 1.54
CA CYS A 306 -52.69 -4.49 0.09
C CYS A 306 -51.83 -3.46 -0.66
N SER A 307 -51.30 -2.42 0.00
CA SER A 307 -50.59 -1.32 -0.67
C SER A 307 -49.33 -1.74 -1.44
N ASN A 308 -48.71 -2.88 -1.10
CA ASN A 308 -47.53 -3.42 -1.77
C ASN A 308 -47.75 -4.83 -2.36
N VAL A 309 -49.01 -5.28 -2.48
CA VAL A 309 -49.33 -6.62 -2.99
C VAL A 309 -49.72 -6.54 -4.47
N GLN A 310 -48.92 -7.17 -5.33
CA GLN A 310 -49.23 -7.28 -6.77
C GLN A 310 -49.91 -8.63 -7.05
N CYS A 311 -51.18 -8.58 -7.47
CA CYS A 311 -51.95 -9.77 -7.84
C CYS A 311 -51.93 -10.01 -9.35
N HIS A 312 -52.26 -11.25 -9.76
CA HIS A 312 -52.48 -11.60 -11.16
C HIS A 312 -53.53 -10.66 -11.80
N PRO A 313 -53.48 -10.35 -13.12
CA PRO A 313 -54.42 -9.43 -13.76
C PRO A 313 -55.91 -9.76 -13.57
N ASN A 314 -56.24 -11.05 -13.41
CA ASN A 314 -57.59 -11.54 -13.10
C ASN A 314 -57.81 -11.85 -11.62
N GLY A 315 -57.03 -11.23 -10.73
CA GLY A 315 -57.14 -11.32 -9.27
C GLY A 315 -57.16 -9.96 -8.59
N TYR A 316 -57.53 -9.93 -7.31
CA TYR A 316 -57.57 -8.73 -6.47
C TYR A 316 -57.03 -9.02 -5.07
N CYS A 317 -56.48 -7.99 -4.41
CA CYS A 317 -55.97 -8.13 -3.05
C CYS A 317 -57.07 -7.92 -2.01
N LYS A 318 -57.08 -8.77 -0.98
CA LYS A 318 -57.90 -8.64 0.22
C LYS A 318 -57.10 -9.08 1.44
N ASN A 319 -56.97 -8.23 2.46
CA ASN A 319 -56.20 -8.50 3.68
C ASN A 319 -54.76 -8.97 3.41
N GLY A 320 -54.10 -8.39 2.41
CA GLY A 320 -52.71 -8.72 2.04
C GLY A 320 -52.54 -10.02 1.24
N ARG A 321 -53.64 -10.65 0.79
CA ARG A 321 -53.60 -11.86 -0.04
C ARG A 321 -54.35 -11.67 -1.34
N CYS A 322 -53.84 -12.26 -2.41
CA CYS A 322 -54.49 -12.24 -3.71
C CYS A 322 -55.55 -13.34 -3.83
N LEU A 323 -56.68 -13.00 -4.44
CA LEU A 323 -57.81 -13.88 -4.72
C LEU A 323 -58.22 -13.70 -6.18
N CYS A 324 -58.62 -14.77 -6.87
CA CYS A 324 -59.13 -14.66 -8.23
C CYS A 324 -60.49 -13.94 -8.28
N LEU A 325 -60.74 -13.22 -9.38
CA LEU A 325 -62.06 -12.67 -9.68
C LEU A 325 -63.08 -13.79 -9.92
N ASN A 326 -64.37 -13.50 -9.71
CA ASN A 326 -65.43 -14.48 -9.91
C ASN A 326 -65.42 -15.08 -11.33
N GLY A 327 -65.56 -16.41 -11.42
CA GLY A 327 -65.48 -17.15 -12.69
C GLY A 327 -64.06 -17.62 -13.05
N TYR A 328 -63.06 -17.25 -12.26
CA TYR A 328 -61.69 -17.75 -12.36
C TYR A 328 -61.29 -18.57 -11.13
N GLU A 329 -60.47 -19.58 -11.33
CA GLU A 329 -59.84 -20.39 -10.26
C GLU A 329 -58.31 -20.38 -10.39
N GLY A 330 -57.62 -20.52 -9.26
CA GLY A 330 -56.16 -20.46 -9.17
C GLY A 330 -55.68 -19.87 -7.85
N ASP A 331 -54.40 -19.50 -7.79
CA ASP A 331 -53.74 -19.03 -6.57
C ASP A 331 -53.87 -17.51 -6.33
N GLY A 332 -54.35 -16.75 -7.32
CA GLY A 332 -54.51 -15.30 -7.23
C GLY A 332 -53.23 -14.48 -7.47
N TYR A 333 -52.05 -15.07 -7.33
CA TYR A 333 -50.75 -14.38 -7.47
C TYR A 333 -50.19 -14.53 -8.88
N TYR A 334 -50.14 -15.77 -9.36
CA TYR A 334 -49.54 -16.11 -10.65
C TYR A 334 -50.57 -16.69 -11.62
N GLU A 335 -51.68 -17.21 -11.09
CA GLU A 335 -52.64 -17.95 -11.89
C GLU A 335 -54.08 -17.68 -11.45
N CYS A 336 -54.89 -17.24 -12.42
CA CYS A 336 -56.35 -17.25 -12.36
C CYS A 336 -56.88 -17.61 -13.76
N ARG A 337 -57.35 -18.85 -13.93
CA ARG A 337 -57.88 -19.38 -15.20
C ARG A 337 -59.41 -19.47 -15.17
N LEU A 338 -60.05 -19.33 -16.32
CA LEU A 338 -61.50 -19.46 -16.43
C LEU A 338 -61.96 -20.87 -16.04
N VAL A 339 -63.00 -20.96 -15.21
CA VAL A 339 -63.66 -22.23 -14.89
C VAL A 339 -64.55 -22.63 -16.07
N HIS A 340 -64.18 -23.67 -16.81
CA HIS A 340 -64.99 -24.20 -17.91
C HIS A 340 -66.07 -25.17 -17.38
N ASN A 341 -67.35 -24.82 -17.56
CA ASN A 341 -68.51 -25.59 -17.08
C ASN A 341 -69.25 -26.38 -18.19
N ASP A 342 -68.64 -26.62 -19.36
CA ASP A 342 -69.27 -27.41 -20.43
C ASP A 342 -68.97 -28.92 -20.23
N PRO A 343 -69.98 -29.75 -19.91
CA PRO A 343 -69.80 -31.17 -19.62
C PRO A 343 -69.34 -32.02 -20.81
N CYS A 344 -69.41 -31.51 -22.04
CA CYS A 344 -69.01 -32.24 -23.25
C CYS A 344 -67.57 -31.99 -23.68
N ILE A 345 -66.83 -31.10 -23.00
CA ILE A 345 -65.39 -30.90 -23.26
C ILE A 345 -64.63 -32.17 -22.87
N GLY A 346 -64.01 -32.82 -23.87
CA GLY A 346 -63.19 -34.02 -23.68
C GLY A 346 -63.94 -35.36 -23.81
N VAL A 347 -65.26 -35.35 -24.00
CA VAL A 347 -66.05 -36.57 -24.22
C VAL A 347 -65.93 -37.03 -25.68
N GLN A 348 -65.54 -38.28 -25.91
CA GLN A 348 -65.43 -38.88 -27.24
C GLN A 348 -66.57 -39.88 -27.46
N CYS A 349 -67.47 -39.57 -28.40
CA CYS A 349 -68.61 -40.42 -28.74
C CYS A 349 -68.33 -41.32 -29.93
N HIS A 350 -69.04 -42.44 -30.03
CA HIS A 350 -69.01 -43.28 -31.22
C HIS A 350 -69.41 -42.44 -32.44
N SER A 351 -68.86 -42.77 -33.62
CA SER A 351 -69.05 -42.01 -34.87
C SER A 351 -70.51 -41.76 -35.30
N LYS A 352 -71.46 -42.51 -34.72
CA LYS A 352 -72.91 -42.37 -34.94
C LYS A 352 -73.67 -41.92 -33.68
N ALA A 353 -73.01 -41.15 -32.80
CA ALA A 353 -73.56 -40.58 -31.58
C ALA A 353 -73.08 -39.13 -31.37
N GLU A 354 -73.84 -38.35 -30.60
CA GLU A 354 -73.51 -36.98 -30.22
C GLU A 354 -73.46 -36.82 -28.70
N CYS A 355 -72.58 -35.94 -28.19
CA CYS A 355 -72.51 -35.64 -26.76
C CYS A 355 -73.63 -34.67 -26.39
N GLN A 356 -74.42 -35.05 -25.38
CA GLN A 356 -75.40 -34.18 -24.73
C GLN A 356 -75.22 -34.30 -23.22
N ASN A 357 -74.97 -33.18 -22.54
CA ASN A 357 -74.77 -33.12 -21.08
C ASN A 357 -73.72 -34.13 -20.56
N GLY A 358 -72.63 -34.33 -21.29
CA GLY A 358 -71.52 -35.21 -20.91
C GLY A 358 -71.72 -36.70 -21.22
N TYR A 359 -72.86 -37.08 -21.82
CA TYR A 359 -73.12 -38.46 -22.23
C TYR A 359 -73.33 -38.56 -23.75
N CYS A 360 -72.80 -39.63 -24.34
CA CYS A 360 -72.96 -39.90 -25.75
C CYS A 360 -74.29 -40.59 -26.04
N ARG A 361 -75.07 -40.04 -26.97
CA ARG A 361 -76.37 -40.60 -27.37
C ARG A 361 -76.35 -40.93 -28.85
N CYS A 362 -76.74 -42.16 -29.20
CA CYS A 362 -76.83 -42.61 -30.60
C CYS A 362 -77.78 -41.70 -31.41
N LEU A 363 -77.39 -41.41 -32.64
CA LEU A 363 -78.18 -40.65 -33.61
C LEU A 363 -79.46 -41.43 -34.00
N ASN A 364 -80.50 -40.71 -34.41
CA ASN A 364 -81.81 -41.30 -34.74
C ASN A 364 -81.72 -42.45 -35.76
N GLY A 365 -82.45 -43.54 -35.50
CA GLY A 365 -82.42 -44.77 -36.29
C GLY A 365 -81.37 -45.80 -35.84
N TYR A 366 -80.55 -45.45 -34.84
CA TYR A 366 -79.59 -46.35 -34.21
C TYR A 366 -79.88 -46.53 -32.71
N GLU A 367 -79.66 -47.74 -32.19
CA GLU A 367 -79.68 -48.05 -30.76
C GLU A 367 -78.34 -48.61 -30.28
N GLY A 368 -77.99 -48.33 -29.03
CA GLY A 368 -76.71 -48.70 -28.43
C GLY A 368 -76.33 -47.77 -27.29
N ASP A 369 -75.09 -47.88 -26.82
CA ASP A 369 -74.58 -47.13 -25.67
C ASP A 369 -74.07 -45.72 -26.02
N GLY A 370 -73.92 -45.39 -27.31
CA GLY A 370 -73.46 -44.09 -27.77
C GLY A 370 -71.95 -43.84 -27.63
N PHE A 371 -71.27 -44.53 -26.71
CA PHE A 371 -69.83 -44.41 -26.51
C PHE A 371 -69.04 -45.34 -27.42
N HIS A 372 -69.45 -46.60 -27.52
CA HIS A 372 -68.69 -47.63 -28.24
C HIS A 372 -69.41 -48.13 -29.47
N TYR A 373 -70.75 -48.21 -29.45
CA TYR A 373 -71.51 -48.70 -30.59
C TYR A 373 -72.92 -48.13 -30.67
N CYS A 374 -73.41 -48.05 -31.90
CA CYS A 374 -74.78 -47.73 -32.26
C CYS A 374 -75.15 -48.56 -33.49
N TYR A 375 -76.10 -49.49 -33.36
CA TYR A 375 -76.56 -50.38 -34.44
C TYR A 375 -77.89 -49.91 -35.01
N ALA A 376 -78.09 -50.08 -36.32
CA ALA A 376 -79.34 -49.69 -36.97
C ALA A 376 -80.46 -50.68 -36.60
N MET A 377 -81.62 -50.17 -36.17
CA MET A 377 -82.78 -51.00 -35.81
C MET A 377 -83.37 -51.66 -37.07
N GLN A 378 -83.75 -52.96 -37.04
CA GLN A 378 -84.39 -53.68 -38.15
C GLN A 378 -85.90 -53.83 -37.93
N ASP A 379 -86.70 -53.46 -38.95
CA ASP A 379 -88.16 -53.67 -39.01
C ASP A 379 -88.53 -55.16 -39.18
N GLY A 380 -89.62 -55.57 -38.53
CA GLY A 380 -89.90 -56.96 -38.13
C GLY A 380 -90.19 -58.02 -39.22
N LYS A 381 -90.01 -59.30 -38.82
CA LYS A 381 -90.60 -60.48 -39.45
C LYS A 381 -90.98 -61.57 -38.42
N ASP A 382 -92.30 -61.74 -38.31
CA ASP A 382 -93.14 -62.90 -37.99
C ASP A 382 -92.79 -63.96 -36.89
N ARG A 383 -93.66 -63.94 -35.88
CA ARG A 383 -94.33 -64.98 -35.05
C ARG A 383 -93.73 -66.39 -34.80
N SER A 384 -93.89 -66.76 -33.52
CA SER A 384 -94.37 -68.07 -33.00
C SER A 384 -93.51 -69.33 -33.18
N LYS A 385 -93.00 -69.86 -32.06
CA LYS A 385 -93.45 -71.13 -31.49
C LYS A 385 -92.94 -71.30 -30.05
#